data_AF-A0A1L9RHA2-F1
#
_entry.id   AF-A0A1L9RHA2-F1
#
_cell.length_a   1.000
_cell.length_b   1.000
_cell.length_c   1.000
_cell.angle_alpha   90.00
_cell.angle_beta   90.00
_cell.angle_gamma   90.00
#
_symmetry.space_group_name_H-M   'P 1'
#
loop_
_entity.id
_entity.type
_entity.pdbx_description
1 polymer ?
#
loop_
_entity_poly.entity_id
_entity_poly.type
_entity_poly.pdbx_seq_one_letter_code
_entity_poly.pdbx_strand_id
1 'polypeptide(L)'
;MESDKANSDTKTEVDIMILDYLLCITIDRIIHTKIEARQSYTYDWDSVWLLHSVSTIKSKIPTSQTPTQDMRIKLQLLAFATLFLFNLPNPDSRSVSPGSSRSTNGETSNAAGNTTTADGQLSETWLLPNPMSHENDTRNEDSCKARTPISEIATEFISLCFIAEAKISEPRWMDLAAQFAMHAMIEEYQASGDISTLKPLNEYIAWTATNFDQAQKWSKECAKYIKYLRPLPGTLLQDHLQVVSANMSGSRFAETVVDFLTDLMRTLEPPVLIQLERGKLGGLSRAETQQLKERVGLQ
;
A
#
# COMPACT_ATOMS: atom_id res chain seq x y z
N MET A 1 -20.37 31.54 31.58
CA MET A 1 -19.74 31.30 30.27
C MET A 1 -20.06 29.86 29.89
N GLU A 2 -21.22 29.65 29.28
CA GLU A 2 -21.49 28.38 28.61
C GLU A 2 -20.47 28.26 27.48
N SER A 3 -19.69 27.19 27.49
CA SER A 3 -18.82 26.91 26.34
C SER A 3 -19.75 26.67 25.16
N ASP A 4 -19.78 27.60 24.20
CA ASP A 4 -20.40 27.41 22.89
C ASP A 4 -19.70 26.24 22.20
N LYS A 5 -20.12 25.02 22.55
CA LYS A 5 -19.71 23.81 21.87
C LYS A 5 -20.57 23.73 20.63
N ALA A 6 -19.91 23.68 19.47
CA ALA A 6 -20.57 23.38 18.21
C ALA A 6 -21.45 22.13 18.38
N ASN A 7 -22.59 22.11 17.68
CA ASN A 7 -23.44 20.92 17.63
C ASN A 7 -22.59 19.69 17.26
N SER A 8 -22.85 18.56 17.91
CA SER A 8 -22.10 17.31 17.73
C SER A 8 -22.06 16.88 16.26
N ASP A 9 -23.16 17.10 15.52
CA ASP A 9 -23.25 16.77 14.10
C ASP A 9 -22.29 17.63 13.28
N THR A 10 -22.34 18.96 13.47
CA THR A 10 -21.45 19.91 12.80
C THR A 10 -19.97 19.63 13.09
N LYS A 11 -19.65 19.30 14.34
CA LYS A 11 -18.28 18.91 14.71
C LYS A 11 -17.83 17.69 13.91
N THR A 12 -18.69 16.69 13.77
CA THR A 12 -18.35 15.45 13.08
C THR A 12 -18.21 15.65 11.57
N GLU A 13 -19.07 16.47 10.95
CA GLU A 13 -18.93 16.87 9.55
C GLU A 13 -17.60 17.57 9.28
N VAL A 14 -17.21 18.49 10.17
CA VAL A 14 -15.91 19.17 10.09
C VAL A 14 -14.76 18.18 10.25
N ASP A 15 -14.83 17.27 11.22
CA ASP A 15 -13.80 16.24 11.42
C ASP A 15 -13.64 15.34 10.18
N ILE A 16 -14.73 14.98 9.50
CA ILE A 16 -14.71 14.27 8.22
C ILE A 16 -14.04 15.09 7.12
N MET A 17 -14.39 16.38 6.98
CA MET A 17 -13.80 17.26 5.98
C MET A 17 -12.29 17.42 6.19
N ILE A 18 -11.86 17.54 7.44
CA ILE A 18 -10.43 17.60 7.80
C ILE A 18 -9.76 16.27 7.51
N LEU A 19 -10.38 15.12 7.85
CA LEU A 19 -9.81 13.82 7.53
C LEU A 19 -9.62 13.64 6.01
N ASP A 20 -10.62 13.98 5.20
CA ASP A 20 -10.53 13.84 3.74
C ASP A 20 -9.41 14.72 3.15
N TYR A 21 -9.26 15.94 3.69
CA TYR A 21 -8.15 16.83 3.36
C TYR A 21 -6.79 16.22 3.73
N LEU A 22 -6.65 15.76 4.98
CA LEU A 22 -5.42 15.15 5.47
C LEU A 22 -5.05 13.90 4.67
N LEU A 23 -6.01 13.05 4.33
CA LEU A 23 -5.77 11.87 3.50
C LEU A 23 -5.16 12.26 2.16
N CYS A 24 -5.77 13.22 1.46
CA CYS A 24 -5.27 13.66 0.16
C CYS A 24 -3.85 14.21 0.21
N ILE A 25 -3.55 15.11 1.15
CA ILE A 25 -2.19 15.68 1.26
C ILE A 25 -1.16 14.63 1.71
N THR A 26 -1.55 13.69 2.57
CA THR A 26 -0.64 12.66 3.08
C THR A 26 -0.28 11.66 1.99
N ILE A 27 -1.28 11.22 1.22
CA ILE A 27 -1.08 10.31 0.10
C ILE A 27 -0.18 10.97 -0.96
N ASP A 28 -0.52 12.20 -1.36
CA ASP A 28 0.24 12.96 -2.34
C ASP A 28 1.71 13.07 -1.92
N ARG A 29 1.94 13.44 -0.66
CA ARG A 29 3.30 13.57 -0.11
C ARG A 29 4.05 12.25 -0.06
N ILE A 30 3.44 11.16 0.43
CA ILE A 30 4.09 9.84 0.50
C ILE A 30 4.49 9.36 -0.90
N ILE A 31 3.62 9.56 -1.89
CA ILE A 31 3.89 9.21 -3.28
C ILE A 31 5.06 10.05 -3.82
N HIS A 32 5.03 11.37 -3.62
CA HIS A 32 6.05 12.29 -4.15
C HIS A 32 7.41 12.15 -3.46
N THR A 33 7.47 12.04 -2.14
CA THR A 33 8.72 11.86 -1.37
C THR A 33 9.51 10.64 -1.85
N LYS A 34 8.84 9.58 -2.28
CA LYS A 34 9.50 8.35 -2.77
C LYS A 34 9.94 8.44 -4.22
N ILE A 35 9.30 9.30 -5.02
CA ILE A 35 9.80 9.68 -6.35
C ILE A 35 11.07 10.54 -6.21
N GLU A 36 11.05 11.50 -5.28
CA GLU A 36 12.14 12.47 -5.06
C GLU A 36 13.36 11.91 -4.31
N ALA A 37 13.16 10.96 -3.39
CA ALA A 37 14.25 10.26 -2.69
C ALA A 37 15.20 9.49 -3.62
N ARG A 38 14.85 9.35 -4.91
CA ARG A 38 15.75 8.86 -5.97
C ARG A 38 16.80 9.90 -6.41
N GLN A 39 16.66 11.16 -6.00
CA GLN A 39 17.50 12.28 -6.42
C GLN A 39 18.20 13.00 -5.26
N SER A 40 17.67 12.96 -4.02
CA SER A 40 18.33 13.51 -2.83
C SER A 40 17.73 12.94 -1.54
N TYR A 41 18.57 12.66 -0.53
CA TYR A 41 18.12 12.24 0.80
C TYR A 41 17.67 13.46 1.60
N THR A 42 16.37 13.67 1.68
CA THR A 42 15.78 14.54 2.70
C THR A 42 14.85 13.72 3.58
N TYR A 43 15.15 13.69 4.88
CA TYR A 43 14.32 13.01 5.87
C TYR A 43 12.98 13.74 6.01
N ASP A 44 11.89 13.12 5.55
CA ASP A 44 10.57 13.76 5.44
C ASP A 44 9.79 13.64 6.76
N TRP A 45 10.17 14.47 7.74
CA TRP A 45 9.49 14.58 9.04
C TRP A 45 7.99 14.88 8.89
N ASP A 46 7.60 15.58 7.84
CA ASP A 46 6.21 16.00 7.61
C ASP A 46 5.30 14.80 7.30
N SER A 47 5.79 13.77 6.59
CA SER A 47 5.00 12.55 6.30
C SER A 47 4.62 11.80 7.58
N VAL A 48 5.53 11.70 8.56
CA VAL A 48 5.26 11.02 9.84
C VAL A 48 4.21 11.78 10.65
N TRP A 49 4.34 13.10 10.73
CA TRP A 49 3.36 13.95 11.42
C TRP A 49 1.98 13.89 10.76
N LEU A 50 1.92 13.88 9.42
CA LEU A 50 0.69 13.76 8.65
C LEU A 50 -0.02 12.41 8.91
N LEU A 51 0.72 11.30 8.88
CA LEU A 51 0.20 9.97 9.21
C LEU A 51 -0.38 9.91 10.63
N HIS A 52 0.33 10.48 11.61
CA HIS A 52 -0.16 10.55 12.99
C HIS A 52 -1.44 11.39 13.10
N SER A 53 -1.51 12.50 12.36
CA SER A 53 -2.69 13.37 12.32
C SER A 53 -3.90 12.65 11.72
N VAL A 54 -3.72 11.91 10.62
CA VAL A 54 -4.77 11.06 10.03
C VAL A 54 -5.26 10.04 11.05
N SER A 55 -4.36 9.31 11.72
CA SER A 55 -4.72 8.31 12.73
C SER A 55 -5.48 8.93 13.92
N THR A 56 -5.05 10.12 14.36
CA THR A 56 -5.65 10.84 15.49
C THR A 56 -7.06 11.34 15.19
N ILE A 57 -7.32 11.78 13.96
CA ILE A 57 -8.65 12.25 13.58
C ILE A 57 -9.56 11.06 13.27
N LYS A 58 -9.06 10.04 12.56
CA LYS A 58 -9.82 8.81 12.28
C LYS A 58 -10.36 8.16 13.56
N SER A 59 -9.56 8.11 14.63
CA SER A 59 -9.99 7.51 15.91
C SER A 59 -11.09 8.29 16.64
N LYS A 60 -11.32 9.55 16.28
CA LYS A 60 -12.36 10.41 16.87
C LYS A 60 -13.69 10.34 16.11
N ILE A 61 -13.69 9.85 14.87
CA ILE A 61 -14.90 9.73 14.06
C ILE A 61 -15.63 8.44 14.45
N PRO A 62 -16.91 8.50 14.85
CA PRO A 62 -17.68 7.32 15.21
C PRO A 62 -17.79 6.34 14.03
N THR A 63 -17.60 5.04 14.29
CA THR A 63 -17.71 3.96 13.29
C THR A 63 -19.10 3.86 12.64
N SER A 64 -20.13 4.43 13.28
CA SER A 64 -21.51 4.49 12.76
C SER A 64 -21.70 5.47 11.61
N GLN A 65 -20.80 6.46 11.44
CA GLN A 65 -20.82 7.29 10.25
C GLN A 65 -20.08 6.59 9.13
N THR A 66 -20.81 6.36 8.03
CA THR A 66 -20.24 5.68 6.87
C THR A 66 -19.43 6.68 6.04
N PRO A 67 -18.10 6.53 5.95
CA PRO A 67 -17.31 7.32 5.03
C PRO A 67 -17.81 7.14 3.59
N THR A 68 -17.75 8.21 2.80
CA THR A 68 -18.05 8.16 1.36
C THR A 68 -17.19 7.10 0.66
N GLN A 69 -17.64 6.59 -0.49
CA GLN A 69 -16.87 5.57 -1.24
C GLN A 69 -15.45 6.06 -1.53
N ASP A 70 -15.30 7.31 -2.00
CA ASP A 70 -14.00 7.89 -2.30
C ASP A 70 -13.12 8.03 -1.06
N MET A 71 -13.70 8.33 0.11
CA MET A 71 -12.94 8.37 1.37
C MET A 71 -12.49 6.98 1.83
N ARG A 72 -13.31 5.94 1.62
CA ARG A 72 -12.91 4.54 1.84
C ARG A 72 -11.76 4.13 0.92
N ILE A 73 -11.81 4.53 -0.35
CA ILE A 73 -10.71 4.29 -1.30
C ILE A 73 -9.44 5.02 -0.81
N LYS A 74 -9.51 6.30 -0.43
CA LYS A 74 -8.36 7.07 0.08
C LYS A 74 -7.73 6.42 1.33
N LEU A 75 -8.54 5.95 2.26
CA LEU A 75 -8.05 5.24 3.45
C LEU A 75 -7.27 3.97 3.09
N GLN A 76 -7.83 3.14 2.21
CA GLN A 76 -7.16 1.91 1.76
C GLN A 76 -5.92 2.22 0.92
N LEU A 77 -5.97 3.27 0.10
CA LEU A 77 -4.85 3.73 -0.70
C LEU A 77 -3.71 4.21 0.18
N LEU A 78 -3.99 4.98 1.23
CA LEU A 78 -2.97 5.39 2.20
C LEU A 78 -2.36 4.19 2.93
N ALA A 79 -3.17 3.20 3.34
CA ALA A 79 -2.70 1.97 3.95
C ALA A 79 -1.71 1.24 3.04
N PHE A 80 -2.14 0.99 1.80
CA PHE A 80 -1.32 0.31 0.81
C PHE A 80 -0.06 1.10 0.44
N ALA A 81 -0.17 2.41 0.19
CA ALA A 81 0.97 3.24 -0.18
C ALA A 81 2.03 3.28 0.93
N THR A 82 1.59 3.40 2.19
CA THR A 82 2.47 3.30 3.35
C THR A 82 3.17 1.94 3.36
N LEU A 83 2.40 0.85 3.31
CA LEU A 83 2.96 -0.50 3.33
C LEU A 83 3.97 -0.73 2.20
N PHE A 84 3.58 -0.46 0.96
CA PHE A 84 4.40 -0.71 -0.22
C PHE A 84 5.65 0.15 -0.24
N LEU A 85 5.52 1.46 -0.04
CA LEU A 85 6.63 2.40 -0.24
C LEU A 85 7.62 2.42 0.92
N PHE A 86 7.19 2.13 2.16
CA PHE A 86 8.12 1.90 3.26
C PHE A 86 8.81 0.53 3.15
N ASN A 87 8.20 -0.43 2.45
CA ASN A 87 8.81 -1.73 2.20
C ASN A 87 9.73 -1.76 0.97
N LEU A 88 9.85 -0.69 0.17
CA LEU A 88 10.82 -0.65 -0.95
C LEU A 88 12.26 -0.57 -0.43
N PRO A 89 13.22 -1.29 -1.05
CA PRO A 89 14.62 -1.19 -0.65
C PRO A 89 15.14 0.20 -1.02
N ASN A 90 15.92 0.81 -0.14
CA ASN A 90 16.57 2.08 -0.47
C ASN A 90 17.58 1.82 -1.60
N PRO A 91 17.68 2.70 -2.61
CA PRO A 91 18.54 2.45 -3.78
C PRO A 91 20.02 2.24 -3.43
N ASP A 92 20.48 2.72 -2.27
CA ASP A 92 21.89 2.63 -1.84
C ASP A 92 22.22 1.48 -0.89
N SER A 93 21.25 0.67 -0.45
CA SER A 93 21.54 -0.52 0.34
C SER A 93 21.97 -1.69 -0.55
N ARG A 94 23.01 -1.49 -1.38
CA ARG A 94 23.81 -2.60 -1.89
C ARG A 94 24.81 -2.98 -0.79
N SER A 95 24.33 -3.72 0.20
CA SER A 95 25.24 -4.39 1.13
C SER A 95 25.95 -5.53 0.40
N VAL A 96 27.26 -5.43 0.44
CA VAL A 96 28.26 -6.41 0.02
C VAL A 96 27.95 -7.77 0.66
N SER A 97 27.88 -8.85 -0.12
CA SER A 97 27.87 -10.21 0.41
C SER A 97 29.13 -10.51 1.21
N PRO A 98 29.01 -11.26 2.31
CA PRO A 98 29.98 -12.31 2.58
C PRO A 98 29.27 -13.64 2.86
N GLY A 99 29.78 -14.70 2.23
CA GLY A 99 29.28 -16.05 2.39
C GLY A 99 29.73 -16.75 3.68
N SER A 100 29.24 -17.99 3.80
CA SER A 100 29.64 -19.03 4.76
C SER A 100 29.13 -18.78 6.20
N SER A 101 28.50 -19.70 6.94
CA SER A 101 28.56 -21.16 6.91
C SER A 101 27.35 -21.80 7.62
N ARG A 102 26.93 -22.92 7.06
CA ARG A 102 26.23 -24.09 7.63
C ARG A 102 26.38 -24.33 9.15
N SER A 103 25.28 -24.59 9.85
CA SER A 103 25.23 -25.59 10.93
C SER A 103 23.81 -26.15 11.12
N THR A 104 23.73 -27.47 11.10
CA THR A 104 22.59 -28.35 11.32
C THR A 104 22.23 -28.52 12.80
N ASN A 105 20.95 -28.85 13.05
CA ASN A 105 20.33 -29.73 14.08
C ASN A 105 18.89 -29.19 14.28
N GLY A 106 17.78 -29.88 14.06
CA GLY A 106 17.44 -31.28 14.26
C GLY A 106 16.61 -31.39 15.55
N GLU A 107 15.27 -31.34 15.48
CA GLU A 107 14.34 -32.19 16.28
C GLU A 107 12.85 -31.89 16.05
N THR A 108 12.11 -32.98 15.98
CA THR A 108 10.67 -33.21 15.78
C THR A 108 9.79 -32.88 16.98
N SER A 109 8.54 -32.45 16.74
CA SER A 109 7.35 -32.96 17.47
C SER A 109 6.03 -32.63 16.77
N ASN A 110 5.17 -33.65 16.67
CA ASN A 110 3.77 -33.60 16.27
C ASN A 110 2.89 -33.20 17.46
N ALA A 111 1.77 -32.49 17.24
CA ALA A 111 0.44 -32.85 17.76
C ALA A 111 -0.65 -31.85 17.33
N ALA A 112 -1.86 -32.38 17.24
CA ALA A 112 -3.04 -31.87 16.57
C ALA A 112 -3.88 -30.84 17.34
N GLY A 113 -4.72 -30.13 16.55
CA GLY A 113 -6.05 -29.62 16.93
C GLY A 113 -6.10 -28.13 17.25
N ASN A 114 -7.13 -27.34 16.92
CA ASN A 114 -8.41 -27.53 16.26
C ASN A 114 -8.88 -26.15 15.75
N THR A 115 -9.78 -26.13 14.77
CA THR A 115 -10.83 -25.12 14.46
C THR A 115 -10.61 -23.65 14.88
N THR A 116 -10.67 -22.72 13.92
CA THR A 116 -11.42 -21.45 14.11
C THR A 116 -11.91 -20.90 12.76
N THR A 117 -13.16 -20.48 12.84
CA THR A 117 -14.06 -19.79 11.92
C THR A 117 -13.42 -18.65 11.14
N ALA A 118 -13.74 -18.57 9.85
CA ALA A 118 -13.48 -17.41 9.02
C ALA A 118 -14.49 -16.31 9.38
N ASP A 119 -14.02 -15.26 10.04
CA ASP A 119 -14.67 -13.96 10.05
C ASP A 119 -13.63 -12.90 9.68
N GLY A 120 -13.87 -12.24 8.56
CA GLY A 120 -13.04 -11.15 8.06
C GLY A 120 -13.14 -9.94 8.96
N GLN A 121 -12.19 -9.82 9.89
CA GLN A 121 -12.01 -8.63 10.71
C GLN A 121 -10.70 -7.95 10.30
N LEU A 122 -10.83 -6.78 9.69
CA LEU A 122 -9.73 -5.89 9.29
C LEU A 122 -8.77 -5.70 10.47
N SER A 123 -7.50 -6.11 10.29
CA SER A 123 -6.45 -5.84 11.28
C SER A 123 -6.12 -4.34 11.27
N GLU A 124 -6.65 -3.61 12.24
CA GLU A 124 -6.48 -2.15 12.42
C GLU A 124 -5.13 -1.73 13.06
N THR A 125 -4.09 -2.55 12.99
CA THR A 125 -2.81 -2.24 13.62
C THR A 125 -1.88 -1.54 12.63
N TRP A 126 -2.05 -0.23 12.46
CA TRP A 126 -1.09 0.62 11.76
C TRP A 126 0.29 0.51 12.45
N LEU A 127 1.23 -0.21 11.84
CA LEU A 127 2.62 -0.22 12.27
C LEU A 127 3.30 1.10 11.85
N LEU A 128 2.95 2.20 12.51
CA LEU A 128 3.67 3.45 12.35
C LEU A 128 5.11 3.30 12.88
N PRO A 129 6.12 3.89 12.22
CA PRO A 129 7.43 4.08 12.83
C PRO A 129 7.27 4.96 14.08
N ASN A 130 7.61 4.43 15.25
CA ASN A 130 7.55 5.16 16.52
C ASN A 130 8.59 6.30 16.53
N PRO A 131 8.23 7.60 16.64
CA PRO A 131 9.22 8.69 16.54
C PRO A 131 9.72 9.23 17.88
N MET A 132 9.39 8.63 19.03
CA MET A 132 9.87 9.12 20.34
C MET A 132 10.55 8.04 21.16
N SER A 133 11.87 7.97 21.02
CA SER A 133 12.78 7.52 22.06
C SER A 133 14.04 8.39 22.04
N HIS A 134 13.92 9.59 22.60
CA HIS A 134 15.09 10.31 23.12
C HIS A 134 15.14 10.08 24.63
N GLU A 135 16.01 9.15 25.05
CA GLU A 135 17.12 9.41 25.98
C GLU A 135 17.75 8.08 26.44
N ASN A 136 19.03 7.93 26.09
CA ASN A 136 20.05 7.11 26.75
C ASN A 136 19.74 5.62 26.96
N ASP A 137 19.99 4.79 25.95
CA ASP A 137 20.75 3.57 26.21
C ASP A 137 21.51 3.08 24.97
N THR A 138 22.84 3.09 25.07
CA THR A 138 23.75 2.37 24.18
C THR A 138 23.54 0.87 24.38
N ARG A 139 22.70 0.25 23.55
CA ARG A 139 22.72 -1.20 23.31
C ARG A 139 22.05 -1.53 21.99
N ASN A 140 22.82 -2.22 21.14
CA ASN A 140 22.44 -2.86 19.88
C ASN A 140 20.96 -3.27 19.81
N GLU A 141 20.12 -2.42 19.23
CA GLU A 141 18.80 -2.78 18.71
C GLU A 141 18.81 -2.60 17.19
N ASP A 142 19.68 -3.34 16.49
CA ASP A 142 19.34 -3.82 15.14
C ASP A 142 18.25 -4.89 15.29
N SER A 143 17.08 -4.47 15.78
CA SER A 143 15.84 -5.20 15.57
C SER A 143 15.54 -5.06 14.10
N CYS A 144 16.09 -6.00 13.33
CA CYS A 144 15.84 -6.19 11.92
C CYS A 144 14.33 -6.38 11.75
N LYS A 145 13.60 -5.28 11.55
CA LYS A 145 12.16 -5.35 11.24
C LYS A 145 12.05 -6.21 9.99
N ALA A 146 11.50 -7.40 10.15
CA ALA A 146 11.28 -8.33 9.05
C ALA A 146 10.50 -7.57 7.96
N ARG A 147 11.10 -7.50 6.78
CA ARG A 147 10.50 -6.85 5.62
C ARG A 147 9.21 -7.60 5.28
N THR A 148 8.12 -6.87 5.03
CA THR A 148 6.85 -7.49 4.70
C THR A 148 6.99 -8.22 3.35
N PRO A 149 6.61 -9.51 3.26
CA PRO A 149 6.66 -10.27 2.01
C PRO A 149 5.81 -9.61 0.92
N ILE A 150 6.26 -9.72 -0.34
CA ILE A 150 5.56 -9.15 -1.50
C ILE A 150 4.18 -9.77 -1.67
N SER A 151 4.00 -11.04 -1.31
CA SER A 151 2.68 -11.72 -1.33
C SER A 151 1.66 -11.10 -0.37
N GLU A 152 2.10 -10.66 0.82
CA GLU A 152 1.24 -9.95 1.76
C GLU A 152 0.88 -8.56 1.24
N ILE A 153 1.85 -7.84 0.67
CA ILE A 153 1.61 -6.52 0.06
C ILE A 153 0.67 -6.63 -1.15
N ALA A 154 0.79 -7.70 -1.93
CA ALA A 154 -0.10 -7.99 -3.05
C ALA A 154 -1.56 -8.20 -2.60
N THR A 155 -1.75 -8.75 -1.40
CA THR A 155 -3.10 -8.94 -0.83
C THR A 155 -3.74 -7.58 -0.51
N GLU A 156 -2.98 -6.65 0.07
CA GLU A 156 -3.45 -5.28 0.30
C GLU A 156 -3.70 -4.51 -1.01
N PHE A 157 -2.86 -4.72 -2.04
CA PHE A 157 -3.09 -4.17 -3.37
C PHE A 157 -4.42 -4.63 -3.97
N ILE A 158 -4.70 -5.93 -3.89
CA ILE A 158 -5.95 -6.51 -4.41
C ILE A 158 -7.15 -5.98 -3.63
N SER A 159 -7.06 -5.89 -2.30
CA SER A 159 -8.10 -5.27 -1.46
C SER A 159 -8.41 -3.83 -1.91
N LEU A 160 -7.37 -3.02 -2.15
CA LEU A 160 -7.51 -1.68 -2.72
C LEU A 160 -8.24 -1.70 -4.07
N CYS A 161 -7.86 -2.63 -4.96
CA CYS A 161 -8.47 -2.72 -6.29
C CYS A 161 -9.96 -3.06 -6.24
N PHE A 162 -10.38 -3.95 -5.33
CA PHE A 162 -11.80 -4.27 -5.16
C PHE A 162 -12.61 -3.08 -4.64
N ILE A 163 -12.08 -2.35 -3.65
CA ILE A 163 -12.78 -1.17 -3.13
C ILE A 163 -12.83 -0.06 -4.19
N ALA A 164 -11.85 0.01 -5.08
CA ALA A 164 -11.75 0.98 -6.16
C ALA A 164 -12.29 0.50 -7.52
N GLU A 165 -12.98 -0.65 -7.60
CA GLU A 165 -13.32 -1.33 -8.86
C GLU A 165 -13.99 -0.39 -9.89
N ALA A 166 -14.93 0.46 -9.43
CA ALA A 166 -15.65 1.40 -10.28
C ALA A 166 -14.77 2.57 -10.82
N LYS A 167 -13.57 2.76 -10.28
CA LYS A 167 -12.65 3.86 -10.58
C LYS A 167 -11.41 3.41 -11.34
N ILE A 168 -11.17 2.10 -11.45
CA ILE A 168 -9.96 1.54 -12.05
C ILE A 168 -10.27 0.65 -13.25
N SER A 169 -9.28 0.48 -14.12
CA SER A 169 -9.38 -0.41 -15.28
C SER A 169 -9.05 -1.85 -14.89
N GLU A 170 -9.99 -2.77 -15.13
CA GLU A 170 -9.82 -4.20 -14.81
C GLU A 170 -8.53 -4.81 -15.42
N PRO A 171 -8.25 -4.65 -16.73
CA PRO A 171 -7.01 -5.16 -17.32
C PRO A 171 -5.75 -4.60 -16.67
N ARG A 172 -5.76 -3.33 -16.24
CA ARG A 172 -4.59 -2.66 -15.68
C ARG A 172 -4.23 -3.20 -14.31
N TRP A 173 -5.22 -3.34 -13.41
CA TRP A 173 -4.92 -3.84 -12.07
C TRP A 173 -4.63 -5.34 -12.07
N MET A 174 -5.26 -6.13 -12.95
CA MET A 174 -4.95 -7.56 -13.09
C MET A 174 -3.52 -7.80 -13.60
N ASP A 175 -3.05 -7.00 -14.55
CA ASP A 175 -1.66 -7.05 -15.02
C ASP A 175 -0.68 -6.75 -13.87
N LEU A 176 -0.95 -5.70 -13.09
CA LEU A 176 -0.16 -5.37 -11.90
C LEU A 176 -0.19 -6.47 -10.84
N ALA A 177 -1.35 -7.10 -10.59
CA ALA A 177 -1.45 -8.24 -9.69
C ALA A 177 -0.60 -9.42 -10.18
N ALA A 178 -0.57 -9.69 -11.49
CA ALA A 178 0.29 -10.73 -12.04
C ALA A 178 1.80 -10.39 -11.88
N GLN A 179 2.17 -9.10 -11.98
CA GLN A 179 3.53 -8.65 -11.66
C GLN A 179 3.86 -8.85 -10.16
N PHE A 180 2.93 -8.54 -9.25
CA PHE A 180 3.08 -8.83 -7.82
C PHE A 180 3.33 -10.33 -7.57
N ALA A 181 2.54 -11.21 -8.19
CA ALA A 181 2.71 -12.65 -8.06
C ALA A 181 4.09 -13.11 -8.53
N MET A 182 4.57 -12.53 -9.63
CA MET A 182 5.88 -12.84 -10.19
C MET A 182 7.00 -12.39 -9.26
N HIS A 183 6.89 -11.19 -8.70
CA HIS A 183 7.86 -10.67 -7.73
C HIS A 183 7.85 -11.47 -6.42
N ALA A 184 6.68 -11.91 -5.93
CA ALA A 184 6.58 -12.78 -4.76
C ALA A 184 7.23 -14.15 -4.99
N MET A 185 7.10 -14.72 -6.19
CA MET A 185 7.78 -15.96 -6.56
C MET A 185 9.31 -15.80 -6.59
N ILE A 186 9.80 -14.69 -7.15
CA ILE A 186 11.24 -14.39 -7.17
C ILE A 186 11.76 -14.20 -5.74
N GLU A 187 11.01 -13.52 -4.87
CA GLU A 187 11.34 -13.35 -3.46
C GLU A 187 11.42 -14.69 -2.71
N GLU A 188 10.43 -15.58 -2.88
CA GLU A 188 10.45 -16.91 -2.27
C GLU A 188 11.66 -17.73 -2.76
N TYR A 189 11.92 -17.71 -4.07
CA TYR A 189 13.09 -18.37 -4.65
C TYR A 189 14.40 -17.84 -4.07
N GLN A 190 14.53 -16.52 -3.90
CA GLN A 190 15.71 -15.89 -3.32
C GLN A 190 15.89 -16.24 -1.84
N ALA A 191 14.78 -16.44 -1.12
CA ALA A 191 14.80 -16.81 0.30
C ALA A 191 15.11 -18.30 0.52
N SER A 192 14.51 -19.20 -0.26
CA SER A 192 14.68 -20.65 -0.09
C SER A 192 15.91 -21.19 -0.82
N GLY A 193 16.30 -20.59 -1.94
CA GLY A 193 17.28 -21.14 -2.88
C GLY A 193 16.86 -22.45 -3.55
N ASP A 194 15.64 -22.92 -3.26
CA ASP A 194 15.12 -24.20 -3.71
C ASP A 194 13.93 -23.98 -4.65
N ILE A 195 14.04 -24.60 -5.82
CA ILE A 195 13.01 -24.58 -6.86
C ILE A 195 11.81 -25.44 -6.45
N SER A 196 12.01 -26.46 -5.61
CA SER A 196 10.97 -27.40 -5.22
C SER A 196 9.86 -26.76 -4.38
N THR A 197 10.14 -25.60 -3.77
CA THR A 197 9.18 -24.83 -2.98
C THR A 197 8.30 -23.92 -3.82
N LEU A 198 8.62 -23.73 -5.11
CA LEU A 198 7.89 -22.80 -5.98
C LEU A 198 6.51 -23.35 -6.36
N LYS A 199 5.53 -22.46 -6.27
CA LYS A 199 4.13 -22.76 -6.58
C LYS A 199 3.76 -22.30 -7.99
N PRO A 200 2.60 -22.71 -8.52
CA PRO A 200 2.00 -22.05 -9.67
C PRO A 200 1.80 -20.54 -9.42
N LEU A 201 2.04 -19.70 -10.44
CA LEU A 201 1.99 -18.24 -10.32
C LEU A 201 0.65 -17.72 -9.73
N ASN A 202 -0.45 -18.38 -10.07
CA ASN A 202 -1.78 -18.05 -9.60
C ASN A 202 -2.01 -18.32 -8.10
N GLU A 203 -1.10 -19.01 -7.43
CA GLU A 203 -1.18 -19.33 -6.00
C GLU A 203 -0.35 -18.37 -5.11
N TYR A 204 0.45 -17.49 -5.72
CA TYR A 204 1.30 -16.54 -5.00
C TYR A 204 0.55 -15.38 -4.37
N ILE A 205 -0.68 -15.13 -4.81
CA ILE A 205 -1.54 -14.12 -4.23
C ILE A 205 -2.81 -14.82 -3.75
N ALA A 206 -3.22 -14.49 -2.52
CA ALA A 206 -4.44 -14.98 -1.91
C ALA A 206 -5.69 -14.31 -2.52
N TRP A 207 -5.89 -14.49 -3.83
CA TRP A 207 -7.02 -13.95 -4.57
C TRP A 207 -7.92 -15.07 -5.09
N THR A 208 -9.21 -14.94 -4.82
CA THR A 208 -10.25 -15.82 -5.35
C THR A 208 -11.10 -15.03 -6.33
N ALA A 209 -11.15 -15.51 -7.58
CA ALA A 209 -12.02 -14.94 -8.58
C ALA A 209 -13.49 -15.07 -8.15
N THR A 210 -14.27 -14.00 -8.32
CA THR A 210 -15.70 -14.02 -7.93
C THR A 210 -16.56 -14.83 -8.91
N ASN A 211 -16.09 -14.98 -10.15
CA ASN A 211 -16.78 -15.68 -11.21
C ASN A 211 -15.80 -16.33 -12.21
N PHE A 212 -16.34 -17.16 -13.10
CA PHE A 212 -15.55 -17.92 -14.08
C PHE A 212 -14.80 -17.02 -15.08
N ASP A 213 -15.40 -15.91 -15.51
CA ASP A 213 -14.78 -14.98 -16.46
C ASP A 213 -13.54 -14.30 -15.86
N GLN A 214 -13.63 -13.84 -14.60
CA GLN A 214 -12.49 -13.31 -13.86
C GLN A 214 -11.39 -14.36 -13.66
N ALA A 215 -11.76 -15.61 -13.35
CA ALA A 215 -10.79 -16.70 -13.22
C ALA A 215 -10.04 -16.95 -14.54
N GLN A 216 -10.76 -16.91 -15.66
CA GLN A 216 -10.17 -17.07 -16.99
C GLN A 216 -9.25 -15.89 -17.36
N LYS A 217 -9.68 -14.66 -17.10
CA LYS A 217 -8.87 -13.45 -17.32
C LYS A 217 -7.59 -13.49 -16.49
N TRP A 218 -7.68 -13.82 -15.21
CA TRP A 218 -6.52 -13.98 -14.34
C TRP A 218 -5.56 -15.05 -14.83
N SER A 219 -6.07 -16.22 -15.18
CA SER A 219 -5.25 -17.30 -15.74
C SER A 219 -4.51 -16.83 -17.00
N LYS A 220 -5.18 -16.07 -17.86
CA LYS A 220 -4.59 -15.48 -19.08
C LYS A 220 -3.53 -14.44 -18.76
N GLU A 221 -3.73 -13.57 -17.77
CA GLU A 221 -2.76 -12.57 -17.33
C GLU A 221 -1.51 -13.25 -16.73
N CYS A 222 -1.70 -14.19 -15.80
CA CYS A 222 -0.61 -15.02 -15.26
C CYS A 222 0.17 -15.73 -16.37
N ALA A 223 -0.50 -16.25 -17.39
CA ALA A 223 0.14 -16.93 -18.52
C ALA A 223 1.10 -16.03 -19.33
N LYS A 224 0.92 -14.70 -19.33
CA LYS A 224 1.86 -13.76 -19.94
C LYS A 224 3.21 -13.81 -19.22
N TYR A 225 3.17 -13.87 -17.89
CA TYR A 225 4.35 -13.81 -17.04
C TYR A 225 5.06 -15.17 -16.90
N ILE A 226 4.29 -16.28 -16.93
CA ILE A 226 4.85 -17.64 -16.96
C ILE A 226 5.85 -17.84 -18.11
N LYS A 227 5.66 -17.16 -19.25
CA LYS A 227 6.61 -17.25 -20.38
C LYS A 227 8.01 -16.78 -20.02
N TYR A 228 8.14 -15.74 -19.19
CA TYR A 228 9.45 -15.25 -18.74
C TYR A 228 10.09 -16.16 -17.69
N LEU A 229 9.28 -16.96 -16.99
CA LEU A 229 9.75 -17.89 -15.96
C LEU A 229 10.20 -19.24 -16.52
N ARG A 230 9.85 -19.56 -17.77
CA ARG A 230 10.29 -20.80 -18.41
C ARG A 230 11.74 -20.70 -18.86
N PRO A 231 12.61 -21.66 -18.49
CA PRO A 231 13.99 -21.68 -18.91
C PRO A 231 14.07 -21.91 -20.42
N LEU A 232 15.04 -21.27 -21.07
CA LEU A 232 15.36 -21.57 -22.45
C LEU A 232 15.87 -23.02 -22.57
N PRO A 233 15.68 -23.67 -23.73
CA PRO A 233 16.20 -25.02 -23.95
C PRO A 233 17.70 -25.10 -23.66
N GLY A 234 18.10 -26.00 -22.75
CA GLY A 234 19.50 -26.20 -22.35
C GLY A 234 19.97 -25.34 -21.16
N THR A 235 19.13 -24.48 -20.60
CA THR A 235 19.44 -23.71 -19.39
C THR A 235 18.82 -24.39 -18.16
N LEU A 236 19.58 -24.49 -17.06
CA LEU A 236 19.00 -24.92 -15.79
C LEU A 236 18.03 -23.86 -15.29
N LEU A 237 16.90 -24.30 -14.70
CA LEU A 237 15.89 -23.38 -14.16
C LEU A 237 16.47 -22.44 -13.11
N GLN A 238 17.47 -22.89 -12.36
CA GLN A 238 18.20 -22.08 -11.38
C GLN A 238 18.92 -20.89 -12.03
N ASP A 239 19.77 -21.16 -13.03
CA ASP A 239 20.51 -20.13 -13.76
C ASP A 239 19.54 -19.14 -14.46
N HIS A 240 18.45 -19.67 -15.01
CA HIS A 240 17.41 -18.86 -15.64
C HIS A 240 16.71 -17.93 -14.65
N LEU A 241 16.27 -18.43 -13.48
CA LEU A 241 15.61 -17.61 -12.47
C LEU A 241 16.56 -16.56 -11.89
N GLN A 242 17.85 -16.87 -11.78
CA GLN A 242 18.85 -15.87 -11.39
C GLN A 242 18.93 -14.73 -12.43
N VAL A 243 18.96 -15.05 -13.73
CA VAL A 243 18.94 -14.07 -14.81
C VAL A 243 17.63 -13.27 -14.83
N VAL A 244 16.49 -13.93 -14.66
CA VAL A 244 15.18 -13.27 -14.56
C VAL A 244 15.14 -12.32 -13.37
N SER A 245 15.63 -12.74 -12.20
CA SER A 245 15.67 -11.89 -11.01
C SER A 245 16.56 -10.66 -11.19
N ALA A 246 17.67 -10.79 -11.93
CA ALA A 246 18.56 -9.67 -12.25
C ALA A 246 17.95 -8.71 -13.28
N ASN A 247 17.19 -9.22 -14.24
CA ASN A 247 16.55 -8.42 -15.30
C ASN A 247 15.22 -7.78 -14.86
N MET A 248 14.54 -8.38 -13.89
CA MET A 248 13.31 -7.87 -13.28
C MET A 248 13.66 -6.79 -12.27
N SER A 249 13.91 -5.58 -12.76
CA SER A 249 14.23 -4.45 -11.89
C SER A 249 13.05 -4.12 -10.98
N GLY A 250 13.22 -4.29 -9.66
CA GLY A 250 12.23 -3.84 -8.67
C GLY A 250 11.89 -2.35 -8.78
N SER A 251 12.79 -1.53 -9.34
CA SER A 251 12.57 -0.10 -9.57
C SER A 251 11.47 0.19 -10.60
N ARG A 252 11.44 -0.53 -11.72
CA ARG A 252 10.40 -0.36 -12.77
C ARG A 252 9.04 -0.84 -12.29
N PHE A 253 9.02 -1.96 -11.56
CA PHE A 253 7.80 -2.44 -10.93
C PHE A 253 7.27 -1.41 -9.93
N ALA A 254 8.13 -0.88 -9.05
CA ALA A 254 7.76 0.17 -8.12
C ALA A 254 7.24 1.44 -8.80
N GLU A 255 7.86 1.88 -9.90
CA GLU A 255 7.36 3.00 -10.71
C GLU A 255 5.94 2.73 -11.24
N THR A 256 5.71 1.53 -11.78
CA THR A 256 4.40 1.18 -12.34
C THR A 256 3.31 1.16 -11.25
N VAL A 257 3.64 0.72 -10.04
CA VAL A 257 2.74 0.78 -8.89
C VAL A 257 2.48 2.22 -8.47
N VAL A 258 3.52 3.06 -8.39
CA VAL A 258 3.39 4.49 -8.06
C VAL A 258 2.52 5.24 -9.07
N ASP A 259 2.71 4.98 -10.37
CA ASP A 259 1.89 5.56 -11.43
C ASP A 259 0.41 5.13 -11.29
N PHE A 260 0.18 3.86 -10.95
CA PHE A 260 -1.17 3.38 -10.65
C PHE A 260 -1.81 4.10 -9.47
N LEU A 261 -1.09 4.28 -8.35
CA LEU A 261 -1.62 4.99 -7.18
C LEU A 261 -1.91 6.46 -7.49
N THR A 262 -1.02 7.10 -8.25
CA THR A 262 -1.19 8.49 -8.69
C THR A 262 -2.42 8.64 -9.58
N ASP A 263 -2.60 7.74 -10.54
CA ASP A 263 -3.76 7.76 -11.43
C ASP A 263 -5.06 7.47 -10.68
N LEU A 264 -5.05 6.52 -9.75
CA LEU A 264 -6.19 6.24 -8.89
C LEU A 264 -6.57 7.51 -8.10
N MET A 265 -5.62 8.18 -7.45
CA MET A 265 -5.88 9.43 -6.73
C MET A 265 -6.53 10.51 -7.60
N ARG A 266 -6.18 10.60 -8.89
CA ARG A 266 -6.77 11.56 -9.84
C ARG A 266 -8.23 11.27 -10.19
N THR A 267 -8.70 10.04 -9.99
CA THR A 267 -10.12 9.66 -10.24
C THR A 267 -11.05 9.93 -9.06
N LEU A 268 -10.50 10.25 -7.90
CA LEU A 268 -11.24 10.49 -6.67
C LEU A 268 -11.63 11.97 -6.55
N GLU A 269 -12.76 12.22 -5.91
CA GLU A 269 -13.23 13.58 -5.66
C GLU A 269 -12.22 14.35 -4.78
N PRO A 270 -11.86 15.58 -5.17
CA PRO A 270 -11.01 16.42 -4.33
C PRO A 270 -11.76 16.79 -3.03
N PRO A 271 -11.07 16.87 -1.88
CA PRO A 271 -11.71 17.20 -0.62
C PRO A 271 -12.28 18.62 -0.68
N VAL A 272 -13.41 18.84 0.00
CA VAL A 272 -14.13 20.12 0.02
C VAL A 272 -13.21 21.29 0.38
N LEU A 273 -12.29 21.08 1.34
CA LEU A 273 -11.33 22.10 1.75
C LEU A 273 -10.37 22.52 0.61
N ILE A 274 -9.90 21.59 -0.22
CA ILE A 274 -9.10 21.90 -1.42
C ILE A 274 -9.95 22.61 -2.49
N GLN A 275 -11.22 22.22 -2.62
CA GLN A 275 -12.13 22.87 -3.57
C GLN A 275 -12.37 24.35 -3.22
N LEU A 276 -12.54 24.63 -1.92
CA LEU A 276 -12.68 25.99 -1.38
C LEU A 276 -11.41 26.81 -1.59
N GLU A 277 -10.24 26.24 -1.31
CA GLU A 277 -8.93 26.87 -1.56
C GLU A 277 -8.76 27.25 -3.04
N ARG A 278 -9.18 26.37 -3.97
CA ARG A 278 -9.12 26.59 -5.43
C ARG A 278 -10.23 27.50 -5.97
N GLY A 279 -11.15 27.95 -5.11
CA GLY A 279 -12.24 28.86 -5.45
C GLY A 279 -13.33 28.26 -6.35
N LYS A 280 -13.52 26.94 -6.31
CA LYS A 280 -14.64 26.27 -7.01
C LYS A 280 -15.12 25.06 -6.23
N LEU A 281 -16.22 25.22 -5.51
CA LEU A 281 -16.91 24.14 -4.81
C LEU A 281 -17.79 23.33 -5.78
N GLY A 282 -17.83 22.01 -5.60
CA GLY A 282 -18.67 21.09 -6.37
C GLY A 282 -20.14 21.51 -6.31
N GLY A 283 -20.81 21.53 -7.46
CA GLY A 283 -22.19 21.98 -7.58
C GLY A 283 -22.38 23.50 -7.62
N LEU A 284 -21.33 24.31 -7.41
CA LEU A 284 -21.38 25.77 -7.51
C LEU A 284 -20.49 26.29 -8.65
N SER A 285 -20.89 27.41 -9.24
CA SER A 285 -20.01 28.24 -10.06
C SER A 285 -18.95 28.92 -9.19
N ARG A 286 -17.90 29.47 -9.83
CA ARG A 286 -16.88 30.25 -9.12
C ARG A 286 -17.47 31.49 -8.45
N ALA A 287 -18.44 32.15 -9.10
CA ALA A 287 -19.11 33.32 -8.55
C ALA A 287 -19.93 32.96 -7.30
N GLU A 288 -20.69 31.87 -7.34
CA GLU A 288 -21.45 31.37 -6.19
C GLU A 288 -20.52 30.90 -5.05
N THR A 289 -19.40 30.26 -5.38
CA THR A 289 -18.38 29.89 -4.40
C THR A 289 -17.78 31.12 -3.72
N GLN A 290 -17.50 32.18 -4.47
CA GLN A 290 -16.98 33.44 -3.93
C GLN A 290 -18.00 34.14 -3.03
N GLN A 291 -19.27 34.20 -3.44
CA GLN A 291 -20.34 34.74 -2.60
C GLN A 291 -20.50 33.93 -1.30
N LEU A 292 -20.38 32.61 -1.36
CA LEU A 292 -20.41 31.76 -0.18
C LEU A 292 -19.23 32.08 0.75
N LYS A 293 -18.01 32.11 0.21
CA LYS A 293 -16.78 32.46 0.94
C LYS A 293 -16.92 33.80 1.69
N GLU A 294 -17.39 34.86 1.02
CA GLU A 294 -17.63 36.18 1.61
C GLU A 294 -18.67 36.13 2.74
N ARG A 295 -19.76 35.36 2.56
CA ARG A 295 -20.81 35.21 3.57
C ARG A 295 -20.33 34.51 4.85
N VAL A 296 -19.37 33.60 4.74
CA VAL A 296 -18.83 32.84 5.88
C VAL A 296 -17.49 33.39 6.39
N GLY A 297 -17.04 34.53 5.87
CA GLY A 297 -15.81 35.19 6.32
C GLY A 297 -14.51 34.52 5.87
N LEU A 298 -14.56 33.68 4.83
CA LEU A 298 -13.36 33.11 4.20
C LEU A 298 -12.92 34.04 3.07
N GLN A 299 -11.73 34.64 3.16
CA GLN A 299 -11.19 35.50 2.11
C GLN A 299 -10.48 34.69 1.02
#